data_AF-A0AAD3MU93-F1
#
_entry.id   AF-A0AAD3MU93-F1
#
_cell.length_a   1.000
_cell.length_b   1.000
_cell.length_c   1.000
_cell.angle_alpha   90.00
_cell.angle_beta   90.00
_cell.angle_gamma   90.00
#
_symmetry.space_group_name_H-M   'P 1'
#
loop_
_entity.id
_entity.type
_entity.pdbx_description
1 polymer ?
#
loop_
_entity_poly.entity_id
_entity_poly.type
_entity_poly.pdbx_seq_one_letter_code
_entity_poly.pdbx_strand_id
1 'polypeptide(L)'
;MEPPRLGRCMDEASILCNSDQKGEDAAHQCSTVLAGARKTQRHYPDYEIKYCESEKQVVLIAISSAVAIILLTVLLYVLIGRFCCHSKSKHPDEKRLHFGNGHLRLPGIRTYVDPHTYEDPSQAVHEFAKELDASCIAIDKVVGAGEFGEVCSGRLKLPSKKEICVAIKTLKGGYTDKQRRDFLAEASIMGQFDHPNIIRLEGVVTRSKPVMIVTEYMENGSLDSFLRKH
;
A
#
# COMPACT_ATOMS: atom_id res chain seq x y z
N MET A 1 -28.33 -27.43 -38.30
CA MET A 1 -29.54 -26.70 -38.68
C MET A 1 -29.68 -25.53 -37.73
N GLU A 2 -29.22 -24.34 -38.13
CA GLU A 2 -29.64 -23.08 -37.49
C GLU A 2 -30.93 -22.61 -38.16
N PRO A 3 -31.91 -22.11 -37.38
CA PRO A 3 -32.21 -20.66 -37.39
C PRO A 3 -32.91 -20.15 -36.09
N PRO A 4 -33.39 -18.89 -35.99
CA PRO A 4 -32.89 -17.61 -36.50
C PRO A 4 -32.63 -16.56 -35.38
N ARG A 5 -31.85 -15.52 -35.72
CA ARG A 5 -31.43 -14.42 -34.83
C ARG A 5 -32.58 -13.43 -34.54
N LEU A 6 -32.94 -13.30 -33.27
CA LEU A 6 -33.96 -12.38 -32.70
C LEU A 6 -33.49 -10.89 -32.67
N GLY A 7 -32.76 -10.45 -33.70
CA GLY A 7 -32.16 -9.11 -33.77
C GLY A 7 -32.84 -8.20 -34.80
N ARG A 8 -34.09 -8.47 -35.20
CA ARG A 8 -34.74 -7.74 -36.31
C ARG A 8 -36.19 -7.30 -36.05
N CYS A 9 -36.73 -7.52 -34.85
CA CYS A 9 -38.08 -7.06 -34.49
C CYS A 9 -38.10 -5.81 -33.59
N MET A 10 -36.95 -5.30 -33.16
CA MET A 10 -36.88 -4.04 -32.40
C MET A 10 -36.69 -2.80 -33.29
N ASP A 11 -36.28 -2.96 -34.55
CA ASP A 11 -36.01 -1.83 -35.44
C ASP A 11 -37.24 -1.32 -36.23
N GLU A 12 -38.35 -2.07 -36.30
CA GLU A 12 -39.59 -1.58 -36.95
C GLU A 12 -40.56 -0.85 -36.00
N ALA A 13 -40.42 -0.98 -34.68
CA ALA A 13 -41.29 -0.29 -33.72
C ALA A 13 -40.90 1.19 -33.51
N SER A 14 -39.74 1.62 -34.00
CA SER A 14 -39.27 3.01 -33.87
C SER A 14 -39.53 3.88 -35.11
N ILE A 15 -40.10 3.32 -36.19
CA ILE A 15 -40.28 4.04 -37.47
C ILE A 15 -41.71 4.59 -37.68
N LEU A 16 -42.68 4.27 -36.80
CA LEU A 16 -44.06 4.80 -36.91
C LEU A 16 -44.38 5.99 -35.99
N CYS A 17 -43.40 6.49 -35.23
CA CYS A 17 -43.53 7.74 -34.46
C CYS A 17 -42.65 8.84 -35.06
N ASN A 18 -42.92 9.24 -36.31
CA ASN A 18 -42.50 10.55 -36.84
C ASN A 18 -43.18 10.83 -38.18
N SER A 19 -44.43 11.28 -38.13
CA SER A 19 -45.06 12.11 -39.16
C SER A 19 -46.30 12.76 -38.55
N ASP A 20 -46.15 14.03 -38.16
CA ASP A 20 -47.27 14.94 -37.90
C ASP A 20 -48.17 15.00 -39.15
N GLN A 21 -49.49 14.80 -38.97
CA GLN A 21 -50.46 15.89 -38.88
C GLN A 21 -51.89 15.38 -39.18
N LYS A 22 -52.83 15.87 -38.34
CA LYS A 22 -54.28 16.01 -38.54
C LYS A 22 -55.18 14.79 -38.36
N GLY A 23 -56.12 14.98 -37.43
CA GLY A 23 -57.45 14.37 -37.48
C GLY A 23 -57.89 13.93 -36.10
N GLU A 24 -58.85 14.66 -35.53
CA GLU A 24 -59.67 14.22 -34.39
C GLU A 24 -60.18 12.78 -34.57
N ASP A 25 -60.53 12.13 -33.46
CA ASP A 25 -61.13 10.78 -33.33
C ASP A 25 -60.24 9.64 -32.79
N ALA A 26 -59.18 9.99 -32.04
CA ALA A 26 -58.35 9.04 -31.29
C ALA A 26 -59.02 8.41 -30.03
N ALA A 27 -60.32 8.60 -29.80
CA ALA A 27 -61.00 8.07 -28.60
C ALA A 27 -61.97 6.91 -28.88
N HIS A 28 -62.33 6.61 -30.13
CA HIS A 28 -63.45 5.72 -30.42
C HIS A 28 -63.10 4.34 -31.03
N GLN A 29 -61.82 4.06 -31.26
CA GLN A 29 -61.39 2.79 -31.88
C GLN A 29 -60.55 1.88 -30.98
N CYS A 30 -60.45 2.22 -29.68
CA CYS A 30 -59.83 1.38 -28.65
C CYS A 30 -60.82 0.39 -28.01
N SER A 31 -62.14 0.56 -28.20
CA SER A 31 -63.16 -0.23 -27.49
C SER A 31 -63.62 -1.51 -28.21
N THR A 32 -63.28 -1.72 -29.49
CA THR A 32 -63.91 -2.80 -30.29
C THR A 32 -63.03 -4.04 -30.48
N VAL A 33 -61.73 -3.98 -30.21
CA VAL A 33 -60.84 -5.18 -30.30
C VAL A 33 -60.86 -6.01 -29.00
N LEU A 34 -61.29 -5.44 -27.88
CA LEU A 34 -61.34 -6.10 -26.56
C LEU A 34 -62.55 -7.03 -26.35
N ALA A 35 -63.53 -7.05 -27.27
CA ALA A 35 -64.74 -7.88 -27.13
C ALA A 35 -64.68 -9.23 -27.87
N GLY A 36 -63.67 -9.48 -28.72
CA GLY A 36 -63.62 -10.63 -29.62
C GLY A 36 -62.74 -11.81 -29.19
N ALA A 37 -61.92 -11.70 -28.15
CA ALA A 37 -60.93 -12.73 -27.80
C ALA A 37 -61.23 -13.51 -26.50
N ARG A 38 -62.46 -13.42 -25.95
CA ARG A 38 -62.95 -14.38 -24.94
C ARG A 38 -63.42 -15.66 -25.62
N LYS A 39 -62.49 -16.52 -26.00
CA LYS A 39 -62.62 -17.99 -26.07
C LYS A 39 -61.44 -18.53 -26.87
N THR A 40 -60.33 -18.76 -26.18
CA THR A 40 -59.40 -19.85 -26.49
C THR A 40 -58.45 -19.96 -25.30
N GLN A 41 -58.88 -20.77 -24.35
CA GLN A 41 -58.07 -21.27 -23.26
C GLN A 41 -56.95 -22.11 -23.91
N ARG A 42 -55.74 -21.58 -23.96
CA ARG A 42 -54.53 -22.39 -24.11
C ARG A 42 -53.59 -22.05 -22.96
N HIS A 43 -53.53 -23.01 -22.04
CA HIS A 43 -52.58 -23.15 -20.95
C HIS A 43 -51.17 -22.69 -21.37
N TYR A 44 -50.65 -21.63 -20.74
CA TYR A 44 -49.23 -21.25 -20.80
C TYR A 44 -48.75 -21.01 -19.35
N PRO A 45 -47.65 -21.63 -18.88
CA PRO A 45 -47.50 -21.91 -17.46
C PRO A 45 -47.16 -20.70 -16.57
N ASP A 46 -47.40 -20.87 -15.27
CA ASP A 46 -47.01 -20.05 -14.12
C ASP A 46 -45.47 -20.01 -13.89
N TYR A 47 -44.69 -20.19 -14.96
CA TYR A 47 -43.23 -20.33 -14.92
C TYR A 47 -42.49 -19.00 -15.16
N GLU A 48 -43.07 -18.07 -15.92
CA GLU A 48 -42.39 -16.80 -16.24
C GLU A 48 -42.33 -15.82 -15.05
N ILE A 49 -43.31 -15.87 -14.12
CA ILE A 49 -43.33 -14.98 -12.96
C ILE A 49 -42.29 -15.39 -11.91
N LYS A 50 -42.08 -16.70 -11.70
CA LYS A 50 -40.99 -17.20 -10.82
C LYS A 50 -39.59 -16.84 -11.34
N TYR A 51 -39.42 -16.75 -12.66
CA TYR A 51 -38.14 -16.35 -13.26
C TYR A 51 -37.80 -14.88 -12.97
N CYS A 52 -38.76 -13.96 -13.03
CA CYS A 52 -38.53 -12.54 -12.77
C CYS A 52 -38.17 -12.22 -11.30
N GLU A 53 -38.68 -13.01 -10.35
CA GLU A 53 -38.35 -12.88 -8.92
C GLU A 53 -36.97 -13.50 -8.62
N SER A 54 -36.63 -14.62 -9.28
CA SER A 54 -35.33 -15.29 -9.17
C SER A 54 -34.19 -14.45 -9.75
N GLU A 55 -34.37 -13.80 -10.90
CA GLU A 55 -33.34 -12.95 -11.54
C GLU A 55 -32.97 -11.74 -10.66
N LYS A 56 -33.96 -11.08 -10.06
CA LYS A 56 -33.71 -9.94 -9.16
C LYS A 56 -32.98 -10.38 -7.89
N GLN A 57 -33.35 -11.54 -7.34
CA GLN A 57 -32.71 -12.08 -6.15
C GLN A 57 -31.25 -12.49 -6.44
N VAL A 58 -30.98 -13.11 -7.59
CA VAL A 58 -29.62 -13.48 -8.02
C VAL A 58 -28.76 -12.24 -8.25
N VAL A 59 -29.29 -11.17 -8.86
CA VAL A 59 -28.56 -9.92 -9.08
C VAL A 59 -28.23 -9.22 -7.75
N LEU A 60 -29.15 -9.18 -6.80
CA LEU A 60 -28.90 -8.60 -5.47
C LEU A 60 -27.82 -9.38 -4.70
N ILE A 61 -27.86 -10.72 -4.77
CA ILE A 61 -26.82 -11.56 -4.15
C ILE A 61 -25.46 -11.29 -4.81
N ALA A 62 -25.41 -11.20 -6.14
CA ALA A 62 -24.17 -10.92 -6.87
C ALA A 62 -23.55 -9.57 -6.45
N ILE A 63 -24.35 -8.50 -6.40
CA ILE A 63 -23.88 -7.17 -5.98
C ILE A 63 -23.41 -7.19 -4.52
N SER A 64 -24.18 -7.82 -3.62
CA SER A 64 -23.80 -7.92 -2.21
C SER A 64 -22.47 -8.66 -2.00
N SER A 65 -22.25 -9.73 -2.77
CA SER A 65 -21.01 -10.50 -2.73
C SER A 65 -19.82 -9.70 -3.27
N ALA A 66 -20.00 -8.95 -4.36
CA ALA A 66 -18.95 -8.12 -4.93
C ALA A 66 -18.51 -7.02 -3.97
N VAL A 67 -19.47 -6.34 -3.31
CA VAL A 67 -19.18 -5.32 -2.31
C VAL A 67 -18.46 -5.93 -1.09
N ALA A 68 -18.90 -7.10 -0.61
CA ALA A 68 -18.26 -7.77 0.51
C ALA A 68 -16.81 -8.19 0.18
N ILE A 69 -16.55 -8.68 -1.04
CA ILE A 69 -15.20 -9.03 -1.51
C ILE A 69 -14.32 -7.77 -1.58
N ILE A 70 -14.83 -6.68 -2.14
CA ILE A 70 -14.08 -5.40 -2.20
C ILE A 70 -13.72 -4.94 -0.79
N LEU A 71 -14.68 -4.92 0.14
CA LEU A 71 -14.42 -4.55 1.53
C LEU A 71 -13.40 -5.47 2.20
N LEU A 72 -13.48 -6.79 1.98
CA LEU A 72 -12.51 -7.76 2.49
C LEU A 72 -11.11 -7.53 1.91
N THR A 73 -10.99 -7.25 0.62
CA THR A 73 -9.69 -6.99 -0.02
C THR A 73 -9.06 -5.69 0.47
N VAL A 74 -9.85 -4.63 0.65
CA VAL A 74 -9.38 -3.36 1.24
C VAL A 74 -8.97 -3.56 2.69
N LEU A 75 -9.78 -4.28 3.47
CA LEU A 75 -9.44 -4.62 4.86
C LEU A 75 -8.15 -5.44 4.91
N LEU A 76 -8.00 -6.45 4.05
CA LEU A 76 -6.79 -7.27 3.97
C LEU A 76 -5.58 -6.42 3.56
N TYR A 77 -5.72 -5.51 2.60
CA TYR A 77 -4.65 -4.60 2.20
C TYR A 77 -4.24 -3.65 3.33
N VAL A 78 -5.22 -3.11 4.07
CA VAL A 78 -4.96 -2.27 5.26
C VAL A 78 -4.33 -3.10 6.37
N LEU A 79 -4.79 -4.33 6.60
CA LEU A 79 -4.22 -5.22 7.60
C LEU A 79 -2.81 -5.66 7.21
N ILE A 80 -2.52 -5.97 5.94
CA ILE A 80 -1.18 -6.27 5.45
C ILE A 80 -0.30 -5.03 5.52
N GLY A 81 -0.76 -3.85 5.14
CA GLY A 81 0.01 -2.60 5.29
C GLY A 81 0.31 -2.30 6.77
N ARG A 82 -0.67 -2.51 7.65
CA ARG A 82 -0.47 -2.45 9.10
C ARG A 82 0.45 -3.57 9.57
N PHE A 83 0.39 -4.77 9.03
CA PHE A 83 1.18 -5.94 9.42
C PHE A 83 2.61 -5.88 8.88
N CYS A 84 2.90 -5.29 7.72
CA CYS A 84 4.26 -5.01 7.27
C CYS A 84 4.94 -3.97 8.20
N CYS A 85 4.15 -3.05 8.76
CA CYS A 85 4.63 -2.10 9.76
C CYS A 85 4.63 -2.69 11.20
N HIS A 86 3.75 -3.65 11.51
CA HIS A 86 3.62 -4.29 12.83
C HIS A 86 4.55 -5.52 12.97
N SER A 87 4.84 -6.21 11.88
CA SER A 87 5.76 -7.35 11.77
C SER A 87 7.20 -6.89 11.60
N LYS A 88 7.58 -5.82 12.30
CA LYS A 88 8.97 -5.57 12.73
C LYS A 88 9.00 -5.01 14.15
N SER A 89 8.20 -5.58 15.05
CA SER A 89 8.48 -5.53 16.48
C SER A 89 8.07 -6.85 17.14
N LYS A 90 8.83 -7.91 16.84
CA LYS A 90 8.99 -9.12 17.64
C LYS A 90 10.09 -9.93 16.97
N HIS A 91 11.12 -10.28 17.75
CA HIS A 91 12.14 -11.27 17.41
C HIS A 91 11.50 -12.42 16.61
N PRO A 92 11.93 -12.71 15.37
CA PRO A 92 11.72 -14.02 14.81
C PRO A 92 12.86 -14.90 15.30
N ASP A 93 12.54 -15.76 16.27
CA ASP A 93 13.20 -17.06 16.37
C ASP A 93 13.22 -17.70 14.98
N GLU A 94 14.43 -17.95 14.52
CA GLU A 94 14.89 -18.94 13.56
C GLU A 94 13.81 -19.85 12.95
N LYS A 95 13.45 -19.67 11.66
CA LYS A 95 13.18 -20.78 10.71
C LYS A 95 13.48 -20.41 9.23
N ARG A 96 14.61 -20.97 8.77
CA ARG A 96 14.92 -21.63 7.48
C ARG A 96 14.68 -20.96 6.10
N LEU A 97 15.84 -20.86 5.43
CA LEU A 97 16.21 -21.27 4.06
C LEU A 97 15.72 -20.42 2.87
N HIS A 98 16.67 -19.84 2.14
CA HIS A 98 16.85 -20.09 0.70
C HIS A 98 18.36 -20.03 0.35
N PHE A 99 18.81 -21.02 -0.42
CA PHE A 99 20.20 -21.33 -0.76
C PHE A 99 20.57 -20.58 -2.05
N GLY A 100 21.66 -19.79 -2.02
CA GLY A 100 22.15 -19.05 -3.18
C GLY A 100 23.51 -18.43 -2.95
N ASN A 101 24.53 -19.12 -3.45
CA ASN A 101 25.89 -18.69 -3.81
C ASN A 101 26.79 -18.01 -2.75
N GLY A 102 27.72 -18.81 -2.21
CA GLY A 102 29.11 -18.36 -2.09
C GLY A 102 29.55 -17.60 -0.84
N HIS A 103 29.18 -18.04 0.37
CA HIS A 103 30.01 -17.82 1.58
C HIS A 103 29.57 -18.80 2.67
N LEU A 104 30.50 -19.49 3.33
CA LEU A 104 30.21 -20.33 4.50
C LEU A 104 29.61 -19.45 5.61
N ARG A 105 28.28 -19.46 5.75
CA ARG A 105 27.55 -18.82 6.85
C ARG A 105 27.27 -19.89 7.90
N LEU A 106 28.13 -19.94 8.92
CA LEU A 106 27.88 -20.71 10.14
C LEU A 106 26.62 -20.14 10.82
N PRO A 107 25.66 -20.99 11.29
CA PRO A 107 24.46 -20.51 11.94
C PRO A 107 24.82 -19.77 13.23
N GLY A 108 24.31 -18.54 13.38
CA GLY A 108 24.48 -17.71 14.57
C GLY A 108 25.59 -16.64 14.50
N ILE A 109 26.48 -16.69 13.50
CA ILE A 109 27.52 -15.65 13.32
C ILE A 109 27.13 -14.77 12.13
N ARG A 110 26.63 -13.58 12.41
CA ARG A 110 26.67 -12.48 11.43
C ARG A 110 28.10 -11.97 11.39
N THR A 111 28.89 -12.44 10.42
CA THR A 111 30.17 -11.83 10.11
C THR A 111 29.94 -10.44 9.54
N TYR A 112 30.66 -9.44 10.06
CA TYR A 112 30.71 -8.09 9.49
C TYR A 112 31.01 -8.18 7.98
N VAL A 113 30.28 -7.42 7.20
CA VAL A 113 30.47 -7.25 5.76
C VAL A 113 30.94 -5.83 5.54
N ASP A 114 32.15 -5.70 5.01
CA ASP A 114 32.72 -4.40 4.70
C ASP A 114 31.85 -3.72 3.61
N PRO A 115 31.33 -2.50 3.84
CA PRO A 115 30.55 -1.77 2.83
C PRO A 115 31.27 -1.56 1.51
N HIS A 116 32.61 -1.54 1.49
CA HIS A 116 33.41 -1.45 0.28
C HIS A 116 33.38 -2.72 -0.58
N THR A 117 32.84 -3.84 -0.06
CA THR A 117 32.54 -5.02 -0.88
C THR A 117 31.32 -4.83 -1.77
N TYR A 118 30.48 -3.82 -1.49
CA TYR A 118 29.36 -3.44 -2.35
C TYR A 118 29.84 -2.41 -3.38
N GLU A 119 29.47 -2.62 -4.65
CA GLU A 119 29.73 -1.64 -5.70
C GLU A 119 28.91 -0.34 -5.49
N ASP A 120 27.75 -0.44 -4.83
CA ASP A 120 26.87 0.69 -4.50
C ASP A 120 26.44 0.66 -3.01
N PRO A 121 26.87 1.64 -2.19
CA PRO A 121 26.47 1.78 -0.79
C PRO A 121 24.95 1.88 -0.58
N SER A 122 24.19 2.31 -1.60
CA SER A 122 22.74 2.35 -1.52
C SER A 122 22.15 0.93 -1.36
N GLN A 123 22.78 -0.08 -1.95
CA GLN A 123 22.36 -1.48 -1.80
C GLN A 123 22.63 -2.00 -0.39
N ALA A 124 23.83 -1.74 0.15
CA ALA A 124 24.20 -2.12 1.51
C ALA A 124 23.26 -1.49 2.55
N VAL A 125 22.90 -0.22 2.37
CA VAL A 125 21.93 0.46 3.24
C VAL A 125 20.55 -0.19 3.17
N HIS A 126 20.07 -0.59 1.99
CA HIS A 126 18.78 -1.27 1.88
C HIS A 126 18.77 -2.67 2.51
N GLU A 127 19.92 -3.33 2.60
CA GLU A 127 20.07 -4.62 3.26
C GLU A 127 20.07 -4.49 4.80
N PHE A 128 20.81 -3.52 5.34
CA PHE A 128 21.09 -3.42 6.78
C PHE A 128 20.28 -2.34 7.51
N ALA A 129 19.70 -1.38 6.81
CA ALA A 129 18.94 -0.29 7.43
C ALA A 129 17.46 -0.34 7.05
N LYS A 130 16.62 0.07 8.00
CA LYS A 130 15.19 0.28 7.77
C LYS A 130 14.97 1.62 7.07
N GLU A 131 14.29 1.61 5.94
CA GLU A 131 13.78 2.85 5.34
C GLU A 131 12.62 3.40 6.20
N LEU A 132 12.72 4.67 6.58
CA LEU A 132 11.73 5.40 7.36
C LEU A 132 10.93 6.34 6.47
N ASP A 133 9.66 6.52 6.81
CA ASP A 133 8.85 7.58 6.25
C ASP A 133 9.20 8.89 6.95
N ALA A 134 9.54 9.93 6.17
CA ALA A 134 9.86 11.25 6.69
C ALA A 134 8.71 11.86 7.53
N SER A 135 7.45 11.50 7.25
CA SER A 135 6.29 11.95 8.02
C SER A 135 6.25 11.41 9.46
N CYS A 136 6.99 10.33 9.74
CA CYS A 136 7.13 9.77 11.08
C CYS A 136 8.20 10.47 11.92
N ILE A 137 8.96 11.39 11.33
CA ILE A 137 10.09 12.06 11.98
C ILE A 137 9.73 13.52 12.25
N ALA A 138 9.88 13.95 13.49
CA ALA A 138 9.80 15.34 13.89
C ALA A 138 11.20 15.82 14.32
N ILE A 139 11.72 16.85 13.65
CA ILE A 139 12.99 17.48 14.01
C ILE A 139 12.70 18.58 15.04
N ASP A 140 13.39 18.54 16.19
CA ASP A 140 13.15 19.48 17.29
C ASP A 140 14.21 20.60 17.32
N LYS A 141 15.49 20.27 17.56
CA LYS A 141 16.58 21.25 17.67
C LYS A 141 17.88 20.74 17.05
N VAL A 142 18.70 21.65 16.55
CA VAL A 142 20.08 21.34 16.15
C VAL A 142 20.91 21.11 17.41
N VAL A 143 21.61 19.97 17.48
CA VAL A 143 22.49 19.59 18.60
C VAL A 143 23.96 19.61 18.23
N GLY A 144 24.28 19.60 16.93
CA GLY A 144 25.65 19.71 16.45
C GLY A 144 25.75 19.82 14.94
N ALA A 145 26.98 19.95 14.46
CA ALA A 145 27.32 19.87 13.04
C ALA A 145 28.21 18.65 12.82
N GLY A 146 27.84 17.83 11.84
CA GLY A 146 28.66 16.72 11.35
C GLY A 146 29.35 17.06 10.03
N GLU A 147 30.16 16.14 9.53
CA GLU A 147 30.88 16.29 8.26
C GLU A 147 29.94 16.56 7.06
N PHE A 148 28.78 15.91 7.05
CA PHE A 148 27.85 15.89 5.93
C PHE A 148 26.72 16.92 6.04
N GLY A 149 26.54 17.53 7.20
CA GLY A 149 25.41 18.42 7.50
C GLY A 149 25.13 18.53 8.99
N GLU A 150 23.90 18.87 9.33
CA GLU A 150 23.51 19.10 10.72
C GLU A 150 23.12 17.80 11.42
N VAL A 151 23.39 17.74 12.72
CA VAL A 151 22.86 16.74 13.63
C VAL A 151 21.80 17.40 14.50
N CYS A 152 20.58 16.90 14.43
CA CYS A 152 19.44 17.40 15.18
C CYS A 152 18.97 16.35 16.20
N SER A 153 18.39 16.77 17.32
CA SER A 153 17.52 15.90 18.11
C SER A 153 16.10 15.96 17.56
N GLY A 154 15.33 14.91 17.78
CA GLY A 154 13.94 14.87 17.38
C GLY A 154 13.17 13.69 17.96
N ARG A 155 12.00 13.44 17.39
CA ARG A 155 11.13 12.30 17.75
C ARG A 155 10.85 11.44 16.53
N LEU A 156 10.87 10.12 16.74
CA LEU A 156 10.45 9.13 15.77
C LEU A 156 9.18 8.45 16.24
N LYS A 157 8.12 8.51 15.43
CA LYS A 157 6.87 7.76 15.62
C LYS A 157 7.07 6.33 15.16
N LEU A 158 7.04 5.40 16.10
CA LEU A 158 7.08 3.97 15.81
C LEU A 158 5.70 3.48 15.33
N PRO A 159 5.63 2.34 14.62
CA PRO A 159 4.37 1.73 14.21
C PRO A 159 3.40 1.44 15.38
N SER A 160 3.94 1.27 16.59
CA SER A 160 3.18 1.11 17.84
C SER A 160 2.54 2.40 18.36
N LYS A 161 2.64 3.52 17.62
CA LYS A 161 2.27 4.88 18.04
C LYS A 161 3.05 5.44 19.22
N LYS A 162 4.08 4.73 19.70
CA LYS A 162 5.04 5.26 20.67
C LYS A 162 5.98 6.24 19.96
N GLU A 163 6.28 7.36 20.61
CA GLU A 163 7.35 8.26 20.20
C GLU A 163 8.61 7.96 21.01
N ILE A 164 9.76 8.00 20.34
CA ILE A 164 11.09 7.86 20.97
C ILE A 164 11.97 9.04 20.58
N CYS A 165 12.87 9.43 21.48
CA CYS A 165 13.88 10.45 21.21
C CYS A 165 14.96 9.89 20.29
N VAL A 166 15.32 10.64 19.25
CA VAL A 166 16.29 10.23 18.23
C VAL A 166 17.28 11.35 17.92
N ALA A 167 18.47 10.97 17.47
CA ALA A 167 19.38 11.86 16.77
C ALA A 167 19.18 11.68 15.25
N ILE A 168 19.14 12.80 14.54
CA ILE A 168 18.83 12.89 13.11
C ILE A 168 20.01 13.59 12.44
N LYS A 169 20.85 12.83 11.76
CA LYS A 169 21.91 13.37 10.94
C LYS A 169 21.34 13.63 9.54
N THR A 170 21.52 14.83 9.02
CA THR A 170 21.01 15.23 7.70
C THR A 170 22.15 15.42 6.72
N LEU A 171 21.89 15.09 5.45
CA LEU A 171 22.80 15.39 4.35
C LEU A 171 22.43 16.74 3.72
N LYS A 172 23.36 17.70 3.75
CA LYS A 172 23.14 19.07 3.24
C LYS A 172 22.83 19.10 1.74
N GLY A 173 22.09 20.11 1.30
CA GLY A 173 21.83 20.31 -0.14
C GLY A 173 23.11 20.52 -0.96
N GLY A 174 23.06 20.16 -2.25
CA GLY A 174 24.21 20.32 -3.17
C GLY A 174 25.35 19.33 -2.95
N TYR A 175 25.10 18.21 -2.25
CA TYR A 175 26.09 17.15 -2.06
C TYR A 175 26.53 16.52 -3.39
N THR A 176 27.76 16.02 -3.41
CA THR A 176 28.28 15.16 -4.49
C THR A 176 27.82 13.71 -4.29
N ASP A 177 27.83 12.91 -5.35
CA ASP A 177 27.52 11.47 -5.24
C ASP A 177 28.46 10.74 -4.28
N LYS A 178 29.73 11.18 -4.21
CA LYS A 178 30.69 10.65 -3.24
C LYS A 178 30.23 10.94 -1.81
N GLN A 179 29.85 12.18 -1.50
CA GLN A 179 29.34 12.52 -0.16
C GLN A 179 28.06 11.78 0.19
N ARG A 180 27.16 11.56 -0.77
CA ARG A 180 25.96 10.72 -0.54
C ARG A 180 26.35 9.28 -0.22
N ARG A 181 27.29 8.70 -0.97
CA ARG A 181 27.79 7.34 -0.75
C ARG A 181 28.46 7.20 0.61
N ASP A 182 29.35 8.12 0.98
CA ASP A 182 30.05 8.11 2.26
C ASP A 182 29.07 8.27 3.43
N PHE A 183 28.09 9.17 3.30
CA PHE A 183 27.02 9.33 4.26
C PHE A 183 26.22 8.04 4.46
N LEU A 184 25.79 7.40 3.37
CA LEU A 184 25.03 6.16 3.43
C LEU A 184 25.88 4.97 3.94
N ALA A 185 27.18 4.95 3.65
CA ALA A 185 28.08 3.92 4.14
C ALA A 185 28.10 3.88 5.69
N GLU A 186 28.08 5.03 6.37
CA GLU A 186 27.96 5.12 7.82
C GLU A 186 26.75 4.34 8.36
N ALA A 187 25.57 4.54 7.75
CA ALA A 187 24.37 3.80 8.13
C ALA A 187 24.46 2.30 7.81
N SER A 188 25.10 1.93 6.69
CA SER A 188 25.27 0.53 6.30
C SER A 188 26.16 -0.25 7.28
N ILE A 189 27.15 0.42 7.89
CA ILE A 189 28.01 -0.16 8.93
C ILE A 189 27.20 -0.31 10.21
N MET A 190 26.55 0.77 10.65
CA MET A 190 25.76 0.76 11.88
C MET A 190 24.65 -0.29 11.86
N GLY A 191 23.95 -0.46 10.73
CA GLY A 191 22.83 -1.40 10.58
C GLY A 191 23.21 -2.88 10.73
N GLN A 192 24.51 -3.21 10.73
CA GLN A 192 24.99 -4.57 10.96
C GLN A 192 25.10 -4.94 12.44
N PHE A 193 25.06 -3.95 13.34
CA PHE A 193 25.27 -4.14 14.77
C PHE A 193 23.97 -3.96 15.57
N ASP A 194 23.81 -4.82 16.59
CA ASP A 194 22.74 -4.72 17.59
C ASP A 194 23.34 -5.12 18.94
N HIS A 195 23.76 -4.12 19.74
CA HIS A 195 24.43 -4.32 21.02
C HIS A 195 24.20 -3.12 21.94
N PRO A 196 23.97 -3.30 23.25
CA PRO A 196 23.66 -2.20 24.18
C PRO A 196 24.75 -1.13 24.34
N ASN A 197 25.98 -1.40 23.89
CA ASN A 197 27.11 -0.46 23.93
C ASN A 197 27.54 0.04 22.55
N ILE A 198 26.75 -0.21 21.51
CA ILE A 198 26.95 0.32 20.15
C ILE A 198 25.72 1.16 19.82
N ILE A 199 25.94 2.36 19.27
CA ILE A 199 24.84 3.25 18.88
C ILE A 199 23.92 2.53 17.91
N ARG A 200 22.65 2.43 18.28
CA ARG A 200 21.62 1.75 17.51
C ARG A 200 21.08 2.64 16.39
N LEU A 201 21.08 2.09 15.18
CA LEU A 201 20.42 2.66 14.01
C LEU A 201 18.91 2.39 14.09
N GLU A 202 18.10 3.45 14.05
CA GLU A 202 16.64 3.32 13.91
C GLU A 202 16.23 3.14 12.44
N GLY A 203 16.96 3.80 11.55
CA GLY A 203 16.76 3.71 10.12
C GLY A 203 17.31 4.91 9.35
N VAL A 204 16.94 4.97 8.08
CA VAL A 204 17.38 5.99 7.13
C VAL A 204 16.19 6.57 6.37
N VAL A 205 16.33 7.78 5.87
CA VAL A 205 15.42 8.36 4.88
C VAL A 205 16.24 8.61 3.62
N THR A 206 15.98 7.84 2.57
CA THR A 206 16.73 7.90 1.31
C THR A 206 15.85 8.24 0.11
N ARG A 207 14.53 8.05 0.24
CA ARG A 207 13.54 8.26 -0.83
C ARG A 207 13.08 9.71 -0.98
N SER A 208 13.37 10.58 -0.02
CA SER A 208 13.02 11.99 -0.04
C SER A 208 14.19 12.86 0.40
N LYS A 209 14.04 14.18 0.26
CA LYS A 209 15.01 15.16 0.74
C LYS A 209 14.47 15.87 1.99
N PRO A 210 15.35 16.18 2.97
CA PRO A 210 16.77 15.82 3.01
C PRO A 210 16.97 14.32 3.29
N VAL A 211 18.12 13.78 2.87
CA VAL A 211 18.50 12.40 3.23
C VAL A 211 18.88 12.38 4.70
N MET A 212 18.42 11.38 5.45
CA MET A 212 18.61 11.32 6.91
C MET A 212 19.15 9.96 7.37
N ILE A 213 19.95 9.99 8.42
CA ILE A 213 20.28 8.82 9.26
C ILE A 213 19.71 9.08 10.64
N VAL A 214 18.91 8.14 11.13
CA VAL A 214 18.19 8.28 12.40
C VAL A 214 18.73 7.23 13.36
N THR A 215 19.21 7.67 14.51
CA THR A 215 19.81 6.82 15.54
C THR A 215 19.14 7.08 16.88
N GLU A 216 19.41 6.25 17.88
CA GLU A 216 19.05 6.59 19.25
C GLU A 216 19.69 7.91 19.68
N TYR A 217 19.01 8.63 20.59
CA TYR A 217 19.50 9.90 21.12
C TYR A 217 20.35 9.68 22.38
N MET A 218 21.55 10.28 22.38
CA MET A 218 22.48 10.24 23.51
C MET A 218 22.42 11.56 24.27
N GLU A 219 21.69 11.60 25.39
CA GLU A 219 21.41 12.84 26.15
C GLU A 219 22.68 13.56 26.63
N ASN A 220 23.72 12.80 26.97
CA ASN A 220 24.99 13.32 27.48
C ASN A 220 26.01 13.66 26.39
N GLY A 221 25.67 13.44 25.11
CA GLY A 221 26.55 13.72 23.98
C GLY A 221 27.84 12.89 23.97
N SER A 222 28.92 13.47 23.45
CA SER A 222 30.23 12.81 23.36
C SER A 222 30.84 12.61 24.75
N LEU A 223 31.43 11.43 24.99
CA LEU A 223 32.12 11.10 26.24
C LEU A 223 33.19 12.13 26.63
N ASP A 224 34.00 12.55 25.68
CA ASP A 224 35.09 13.52 25.91
C ASP A 224 34.57 14.88 26.44
N SER A 225 33.50 15.41 25.83
CA SER A 225 32.86 16.63 26.33
C SER A 225 32.13 16.44 27.65
N PHE A 226 31.62 15.24 27.93
CA PHE A 226 30.98 14.90 29.20
C PHE A 226 32.01 14.89 30.33
N LEU A 227 33.15 14.22 30.13
CA LEU A 227 34.23 14.11 31.09
C LEU A 227 34.94 15.43 31.38
N ARG A 228 34.95 16.39 30.44
CA ARG A 228 35.50 17.73 30.72
C ARG A 228 34.61 18.62 31.59
N LYS A 229 33.32 18.31 31.67
CA LYS A 229 32.33 19.11 32.42
C LYS A 229 32.18 18.65 33.88
N HIS A 230 32.70 17.47 34.21
CA HIS A 230 32.54 16.78 35.49
C HIS A 230 33.89 16.37 36.05
#